data_AF-A0A0V1BIY0-F1
#
_entry.id   AF-A0A0V1BIY0-F1
#
_cell.length_a   1.000
_cell.length_b   1.000
_cell.length_c   1.000
_cell.angle_alpha   90.00
_cell.angle_beta   90.00
_cell.angle_gamma   90.00
#
_symmetry.space_group_name_H-M   'P 1'
#
loop_
_entity.id
_entity.type
_entity.pdbx_description
1 polymer ?
#
loop_
_entity_poly.entity_id
_entity_poly.type
_entity_poly.pdbx_seq_one_letter_code
_entity_poly.pdbx_strand_id
1 'polypeptide(L)' 'MCVIRHHVKKYQHQFPEAVNEVLENMYVDDLLFSADEEESASEKVAQLRKMMKLGGFLLTKWASNHNEVLADVPFEG' A
#
# COMPACT_ATOMS: atom_id res chain seq x y z
N MET A 1 5.70 -9.20 -12.39
CA MET A 1 5.52 -9.65 -10.99
C MET A 1 4.22 -10.45 -10.83
N CYS A 2 4.22 -11.77 -11.08
CA CYS A 2 2.99 -12.59 -10.99
C CYS A 2 2.64 -12.98 -9.53
N VAL A 3 3.64 -13.04 -8.65
CA VAL A 3 3.50 -13.53 -7.27
C VAL A 3 2.71 -12.56 -6.39
N ILE A 4 3.05 -11.27 -6.40
CA ILE A 4 2.34 -10.27 -5.59
C ILE A 4 0.86 -10.18 -6.03
N ARG A 5 0.59 -10.13 -7.34
CA ARG A 5 -0.78 -10.16 -7.88
C ARG A 5 -1.57 -11.40 -7.45
N HIS A 6 -0.94 -12.57 -7.36
CA HIS A 6 -1.57 -13.79 -6.87
C HIS A 6 -1.87 -13.73 -5.37
N HIS A 7 -0.95 -13.17 -4.57
CA HIS A 7 -1.10 -13.06 -3.12
C HIS A 7 -2.16 -12.04 -2.70
N VAL A 8 -2.18 -10.85 -3.30
CA VAL A 8 -3.14 -9.80 -2.92
C VAL A 8 -4.58 -10.16 -3.23
N LYS A 9 -4.83 -10.94 -4.29
CA LYS A 9 -6.18 -11.46 -4.59
C LYS A 9 -6.79 -12.31 -3.46
N LYS A 10 -5.97 -12.96 -2.62
CA LYS A 10 -6.45 -13.73 -1.46
C LYS A 10 -7.06 -12.83 -0.38
N TYR A 11 -6.70 -11.55 -0.36
CA TYR A 11 -7.16 -10.56 0.60
C TYR A 11 -8.17 -9.57 0.00
N GLN A 12 -8.65 -9.79 -1.22
CA GLN A 12 -9.59 -8.89 -1.92
C GLN A 12 -10.87 -8.60 -1.13
N HIS A 13 -11.35 -9.57 -0.35
CA HIS A 13 -12.53 -9.39 0.50
C HIS A 13 -12.25 -8.60 1.79
N GLN A 14 -10.99 -8.57 2.25
CA GLN A 14 -10.59 -7.89 3.49
C GLN A 14 -10.09 -6.47 3.24
N PHE A 15 -9.43 -6.24 2.10
CA PHE A 15 -8.84 -4.95 1.73
C PHE A 15 -9.11 -4.63 0.25
N PRO A 16 -10.38 -4.41 -0.15
CA PRO A 16 -10.74 -4.26 -1.56
C PRO A 16 -10.02 -3.09 -2.24
N GLU A 17 -9.87 -1.96 -1.54
CA GLU A 17 -9.17 -0.79 -2.08
C GLU A 17 -7.68 -1.02 -2.24
N ALA A 18 -7.01 -1.52 -1.20
CA ALA A 18 -5.58 -1.84 -1.26
C ALA A 18 -5.24 -2.86 -2.36
N VAL A 19 -6.13 -3.82 -2.61
CA VAL A 19 -5.94 -4.79 -3.70
C VAL A 19 -6.07 -4.13 -5.07
N ASN A 20 -7.03 -3.22 -5.27
CA ASN A 20 -7.13 -2.48 -6.53
C ASN A 20 -5.89 -1.62 -6.77
N GLU A 21 -5.42 -0.89 -5.75
CA GLU A 21 -4.19 -0.10 -5.84
C GLU A 21 -3.00 -0.97 -6.26
N VAL A 22 -2.78 -2.13 -5.62
CA VAL A 22 -1.68 -3.01 -6.01
C VAL A 22 -1.86 -3.60 -7.41
N LEU A 23 -3.08 -3.81 -7.89
CA LEU A 23 -3.32 -4.35 -9.22
C LEU A 23 -3.16 -3.32 -10.33
N GLU A 24 -3.49 -2.06 -10.06
CA GLU A 24 -3.52 -0.97 -11.04
C GLU A 24 -2.24 -0.13 -11.03
N ASN A 25 -1.64 0.08 -9.85
CA ASN A 25 -0.61 1.08 -9.61
C ASN A 25 0.77 0.51 -9.23
N MET A 26 0.92 -0.82 -9.22
CA MET A 26 2.20 -1.47 -8.94
C MET A 26 3.03 -1.62 -10.22
N TYR A 27 4.14 -0.89 -10.31
CA TYR A 27 5.13 -1.02 -11.38
C TYR A 27 6.38 -1.74 -10.85
N VAL A 28 6.49 -3.03 -11.18
CA VAL A 28 7.57 -3.91 -10.71
C VAL A 28 7.63 -3.94 -9.17
N ASP A 29 8.54 -3.20 -8.53
CA ASP A 29 8.69 -3.16 -7.07
C ASP A 29 8.07 -1.90 -6.43
N ASP A 30 7.70 -0.90 -7.23
CA ASP A 30 7.19 0.39 -6.75
C ASP A 30 5.66 0.45 -6.84
N LEU A 31 5.03 0.95 -5.77
CA LEU A 31 3.60 1.20 -5.70
C LEU A 31 3.36 2.70 -5.60
N LEU A 32 2.70 3.28 -6.60
CA LEU A 32 2.44 4.72 -6.68
C LEU A 32 0.95 5.01 -6.84
N PHE A 33 0.33 5.64 -5.86
CA PHE A 33 -1.08 6.01 -5.94
C PHE A 33 -1.33 7.46 -5.56
N SER A 34 -2.50 7.97 -5.93
CA SER A 34 -3.00 9.29 -5.56
C SER A 34 -4.35 9.17 -4.86
N ALA A 35 -4.63 10.08 -3.93
CA ALA A 35 -5.92 10.18 -3.27
C ALA A 35 -6.28 11.67 -3.14
N ASP A 36 -7.58 11.96 -3.20
CA ASP A 36 -8.11 13.33 -3.18
C ASP A 36 -8.04 13.97 -1.78
N GLU A 37 -7.97 13.14 -0.73
CA GLU A 37 -7.94 13.55 0.67
C GLU A 37 -6.81 12.87 1.44
N GLU A 38 -6.17 13.61 2.34
CA GLU A 38 -5.06 13.12 3.18
C GLU A 38 -5.49 11.96 4.09
N GLU A 39 -6.71 11.99 4.64
CA GLU A 39 -7.25 10.91 5.48
C GLU A 39 -7.39 9.61 4.68
N SER A 40 -7.97 9.69 3.49
CA SER A 40 -8.08 8.55 2.57
C SER A 40 -6.71 8.01 2.17
N ALA A 41 -5.74 8.89 1.91
CA ALA A 41 -4.37 8.50 1.60
C ALA A 41 -3.73 7.74 2.79
N SER A 42 -3.89 8.27 4.00
CA SER A 42 -3.37 7.67 5.24
C SER A 42 -3.96 6.28 5.48
N GLU A 43 -5.27 6.13 5.29
CA GLU A 43 -5.95 4.86 5.44
C GLU A 43 -5.46 3.83 4.41
N LYS A 44 -5.33 4.24 3.14
CA LYS A 44 -4.76 3.40 2.08
C LYS A 44 -3.34 2.94 2.42
N VAL A 45 -2.46 3.83 2.88
CA VAL A 45 -1.11 3.48 3.34
C VAL A 45 -1.16 2.44 4.45
N ALA A 46 -2.01 2.62 5.46
CA ALA A 46 -2.15 1.68 6.57
C ALA A 46 -2.64 0.30 6.11
N GLN A 47 -3.65 0.25 5.24
CA GLN A 47 -4.18 -0.99 4.68
C GLN A 47 -3.13 -1.72 3.82
N LEU A 48 -2.40 -0.99 2.97
CA LEU A 48 -1.33 -1.53 2.13
C LEU A 48 -0.21 -2.16 2.97
N ARG A 49 0.26 -1.45 4.01
CA ARG A 49 1.29 -1.96 4.93
C ARG A 49 0.84 -3.24 5.61
N LYS A 50 -0.40 -3.29 6.09
CA LYS A 50 -0.97 -4.48 6.74
C LYS A 50 -1.08 -5.65 5.77
N MET A 51 -1.62 -5.43 4.57
CA MET A 51 -1.80 -6.46 3.56
C MET A 51 -0.46 -7.05 3.11
N MET A 52 0.53 -6.20 2.82
CA MET A 52 1.85 -6.66 2.39
C MET A 52 2.55 -7.45 3.49
N LYS A 53 2.45 -7.01 4.75
CA LYS A 53 2.99 -7.74 5.91
C LYS A 53 2.36 -9.13 6.05
N LEU A 54 1.06 -9.27 5.81
CA LEU A 54 0.39 -10.58 5.79
C LEU A 54 0.86 -11.47 4.65
N GLY A 55 1.24 -10.87 3.52
CA GLY A 55 1.86 -11.57 2.39
C GLY A 55 3.33 -11.94 2.60
N GLY A 56 3.95 -11.57 3.72
CA GLY A 56 5.38 -11.78 4.00
C GLY A 56 6.30 -10.71 3.39
N PHE A 57 5.75 -9.58 2.94
CA PHE A 57 6.48 -8.48 2.33
C PHE A 57 6.44 -7.24 3.23
N LEU A 58 7.53 -6.47 3.25
CA LEU A 58 7.58 -5.19 3.95
C LEU A 58 7.72 -4.07 2.92
N LEU A 59 6.75 -3.16 2.88
CA LEU A 59 6.84 -1.94 2.10
C LEU A 59 7.71 -0.92 2.84
N THR A 60 8.79 -0.49 2.19
CA THR A 60 9.78 0.46 2.72
C THR A 60 9.89 1.67 1.79
N LYS A 61 10.56 2.74 2.25
CA LYS A 61 10.85 3.96 1.46
C LYS A 61 9.60 4.72 0.97
N TRP A 62 8.70 5.03 1.89
CA TRP A 62 7.51 5.81 1.61
C TRP A 62 7.84 7.28 1.30
N ALA A 63 7.15 7.84 0.31
CA ALA A 63 7.23 9.26 -0.03
C ALA A 63 5.82 9.79 -0.29
N SER A 64 5.54 11.01 0.18
CA SER A 64 4.25 11.68 0.03
C SER A 64 4.49 13.18 -0.10
N ASN A 65 3.59 13.87 -0.82
CA ASN A 65 3.53 15.32 -0.88
C ASN A 65 2.99 15.94 0.43
N HIS A 66 2.25 15.17 1.23
CA HIS A 66 1.72 15.56 2.54
C HIS A 66 2.33 14.68 3.64
N ASN A 67 2.95 15.30 4.64
CA ASN A 67 3.64 14.57 5.71
C ASN A 67 2.65 13.89 6.66
N GLU A 68 1.43 14.41 6.83
CA GLU A 68 0.37 13.81 7.65
C GLU A 68 0.09 12.36 7.22
N VAL A 69 0.14 12.09 5.91
CA VAL A 69 -0.13 10.77 5.31
C VAL A 69 0.86 9.70 5.77
N LEU A 70 2.08 10.10 6.14
CA LEU A 70 3.15 9.21 6.56
C LEU A 70 3.40 9.27 8.07
N ALA A 71 2.60 9.99 8.85
CA ALA A 71 2.81 10.17 10.29
C ALA A 71 2.91 8.85 11.06
N ASP A 72 2.10 7.85 10.67
CA ASP A 72 2.07 6.52 11.28
C ASP A 72 2.98 5.49 10.60
N VAL A 73 3.78 5.93 9.62
CA VAL A 73 4.78 5.09 8.97
C VAL A 73 6.10 5.20 9.75
N PRO A 74 6.57 4.11 10.38
CA PRO A 74 7.84 4.10 11.08
C PRO A 74 8.96 4.40 10.10
N PHE A 75 9.78 5.37 10.44
CA PHE A 75 11.00 5.69 9.72
C PHE A 75 12.00 4.55 9.94
N GLU A 76 12.24 3.73 8.92
CA GLU A 76 13.33 2.77 8.93
C GLU A 76 14.59 3.49 8.48
N GLY A 77 15.37 3.95 9.46
CA GLY A 77 16.72 4.50 9.27
C GLY A 77 17.78 3.42 9.19
#